data_AF-A0A7V9L1C7-F1
#
_entry.id   AF-A0A7V9L1C7-F1
#
_cell.length_a   1.000
_cell.length_b   1.000
_cell.length_c   1.000
_cell.angle_alpha   90.00
_cell.angle_beta   90.00
_cell.angle_gamma   90.00
#
_symmetry.space_group_name_H-M   'P 1'
#
loop_
_entity.id
_entity.type
_entity.pdbx_description
1 polymer ?
#
loop_
_entity_poly.entity_id
_entity_poly.type
_entity_poly.pdbx_seq_one_letter_code
_entity_poly.pdbx_strand_id
1 'polypeptide(L)'
;AQTSHASPLHASYRANWASLEPVKAKSTLASAIQIGNPVSFAKAVRALKAFDGVVEVATEAELADASAHADLDGLFTCPHTGVALAALTKLAARGEVRRDHEVVVVSTASGLKFADFKVGYHEATHADVPAPRYRNVPVELPERYDAVRDALHRGLEESA
;
A
#
# COMPACT_ATOMS: atom_id res chain seq x y z
N ALA A 1 -6.76 4.52 -7.40
CA ALA A 1 -6.68 3.94 -6.05
C ALA A 1 -6.70 5.05 -5.00
N GLN A 2 -7.36 4.86 -3.86
CA GLN A 2 -7.42 5.80 -2.72
C GLN A 2 -7.18 5.05 -1.39
N THR A 3 -6.82 5.76 -0.33
CA THR A 3 -6.84 5.21 1.04
C THR A 3 -8.27 5.19 1.59
N SER A 4 -8.63 4.21 2.42
CA SER A 4 -9.92 4.15 3.11
C SER A 4 -10.16 5.36 4.00
N HIS A 5 -9.09 6.02 4.47
CA HIS A 5 -9.15 7.21 5.31
C HIS A 5 -9.45 8.51 4.54
N ALA A 6 -9.39 8.49 3.21
CA ALA A 6 -9.72 9.61 2.34
C ALA A 6 -10.15 9.13 0.93
N SER A 7 -11.39 8.62 0.84
CA SER A 7 -11.91 7.95 -0.37
C SER A 7 -13.23 8.52 -0.97
N PRO A 8 -13.43 9.86 -1.05
CA PRO A 8 -14.69 10.42 -1.54
C PRO A 8 -14.94 10.13 -3.03
N LEU A 9 -13.89 9.95 -3.84
CA LEU A 9 -14.04 9.60 -5.26
C LEU A 9 -14.50 8.14 -5.43
N HIS A 10 -14.03 7.23 -4.59
CA HIS A 10 -14.53 5.86 -4.54
C HIS A 10 -16.00 5.80 -4.12
N ALA A 11 -16.40 6.59 -3.11
CA ALA A 11 -17.81 6.67 -2.71
C ALA A 11 -18.70 7.12 -3.88
N SER A 12 -18.29 8.17 -4.61
CA SER A 12 -18.98 8.61 -5.84
C SER A 12 -19.02 7.51 -6.90
N TYR A 13 -17.90 6.85 -7.18
CA TYR A 13 -17.81 5.75 -8.16
C TYR A 13 -18.80 4.62 -7.84
N ARG A 14 -18.84 4.16 -6.59
CA ARG A 14 -19.78 3.12 -6.11
C ARG A 14 -21.24 3.54 -6.21
N ALA A 15 -21.52 4.83 -6.14
CA ALA A 15 -22.85 5.42 -6.32
C ALA A 15 -23.12 5.86 -7.77
N ASN A 16 -22.52 5.16 -8.76
CA ASN A 16 -22.66 5.46 -10.18
C ASN A 16 -22.32 6.91 -10.56
N TRP A 17 -21.19 7.40 -10.05
CA TRP A 17 -20.68 8.75 -10.30
C TRP A 17 -21.57 9.86 -9.75
N ALA A 18 -22.14 9.66 -8.55
CA ALA A 18 -22.87 10.69 -7.81
C ALA A 18 -22.00 11.93 -7.54
N SER A 19 -22.64 13.04 -7.14
CA SER A 19 -21.93 14.27 -6.75
C SER A 19 -20.89 14.00 -5.67
N LEU A 20 -19.83 14.82 -5.66
CA LEU A 20 -18.82 14.77 -4.62
C LEU A 20 -19.45 15.20 -3.30
N GLU A 21 -19.48 14.28 -2.34
CA GLU A 21 -19.71 14.59 -0.94
C GLU A 21 -18.35 14.65 -0.22
N PRO A 22 -17.89 15.84 0.21
CA PRO A 22 -16.65 15.97 0.95
C PRO A 22 -16.68 15.15 2.24
N VAL A 23 -15.56 14.49 2.52
CA VAL A 23 -15.38 13.73 3.77
C VAL A 23 -14.33 14.38 4.64
N LYS A 24 -14.44 14.21 5.96
CA LYS A 24 -13.35 14.55 6.86
C LYS A 24 -12.29 13.45 6.76
N ALA A 25 -11.17 13.74 6.10
CA ALA A 25 -10.07 12.80 5.98
C ALA A 25 -9.49 12.45 7.37
N LYS A 26 -9.18 11.17 7.59
CA LYS A 26 -8.43 10.70 8.76
C LYS A 26 -6.93 10.67 8.43
N SER A 27 -6.08 10.60 9.45
CA SER A 27 -4.64 10.44 9.25
C SER A 27 -4.35 9.13 8.53
N THR A 28 -3.43 9.13 7.56
CA THR A 28 -3.04 7.94 6.79
C THR A 28 -1.52 7.92 6.63
N LEU A 29 -0.96 6.72 6.53
CA LEU A 29 0.43 6.48 6.16
C LEU A 29 0.73 7.00 4.74
N ALA A 30 -0.28 7.08 3.87
CA ALA A 30 -0.21 7.71 2.55
C ALA A 30 -0.54 9.21 2.58
N SER A 31 0.15 9.97 3.45
CA SER A 31 -0.17 11.36 3.81
C SER A 31 -0.44 12.32 2.64
N ALA A 32 0.29 12.21 1.51
CA ALA A 32 0.10 13.10 0.36
C ALA A 32 -1.26 12.95 -0.36
N ILE A 33 -2.00 11.86 -0.11
CA ILE A 33 -3.36 11.64 -0.66
C ILE A 33 -4.45 11.70 0.42
N GLN A 34 -4.14 12.28 1.58
CA GLN A 34 -5.10 12.54 2.66
C GLN A 34 -6.05 13.69 2.28
N ILE A 35 -6.84 13.50 1.22
CA ILE A 35 -7.66 14.55 0.60
C ILE A 35 -9.13 14.17 0.71
N GLY A 36 -9.83 14.81 1.65
CA GLY A 36 -11.26 14.62 1.87
C GLY A 36 -12.17 15.41 0.93
N ASN A 37 -11.65 16.47 0.30
CA ASN A 37 -12.35 17.31 -0.68
C ASN A 37 -11.45 17.59 -1.90
N PRO A 38 -11.39 16.66 -2.88
CA PRO A 38 -10.48 16.78 -4.00
C PRO A 38 -10.90 17.88 -4.98
N VAL A 39 -10.06 18.92 -5.11
CA VAL A 39 -10.28 20.07 -6.02
C VAL A 39 -10.41 19.66 -7.49
N SER A 40 -9.80 18.54 -7.89
CA SER A 40 -9.82 18.03 -9.27
C SER A 40 -10.82 16.89 -9.50
N PHE A 41 -11.81 16.71 -8.61
CA PHE A 41 -12.81 15.64 -8.69
C PHE A 41 -13.46 15.52 -10.07
N ALA A 42 -14.00 16.63 -10.60
CA ALA A 42 -14.68 16.63 -11.89
C ALA A 42 -13.74 16.22 -13.05
N LYS A 43 -12.45 16.55 -12.97
CA LYS A 43 -11.44 16.11 -13.95
C LYS A 43 -11.22 14.60 -13.86
N ALA A 44 -11.09 14.07 -12.64
CA ALA A 44 -10.90 12.65 -12.41
C ALA A 44 -12.10 11.82 -12.89
N VAL A 45 -13.33 12.21 -12.55
CA VAL A 45 -14.55 11.52 -13.00
C VAL A 45 -14.66 11.51 -14.52
N ARG A 46 -14.35 12.63 -15.20
CA ARG A 46 -14.36 12.66 -16.67
C ARG A 46 -13.37 11.69 -17.28
N ALA A 47 -12.15 11.64 -16.76
CA ALA A 47 -11.13 10.70 -17.25
C ALA A 47 -11.55 9.25 -17.01
N LEU A 48 -12.01 8.92 -15.81
CA LEU A 48 -12.45 7.57 -15.48
C LEU A 48 -13.61 7.13 -16.38
N LYS A 49 -14.64 7.96 -16.60
CA LYS A 49 -15.73 7.62 -17.53
C LYS A 49 -15.26 7.42 -18.97
N ALA A 50 -14.30 8.22 -19.44
CA ALA A 50 -13.81 8.14 -20.81
C ALA A 50 -13.01 6.86 -21.10
N PHE A 51 -12.38 6.28 -20.08
CA PHE A 51 -11.50 5.11 -20.21
C PHE A 51 -12.05 3.86 -19.50
N ASP A 52 -13.35 3.84 -19.18
CA ASP A 52 -13.98 2.77 -18.37
C ASP A 52 -13.19 2.44 -17.10
N GLY A 53 -12.69 3.49 -16.46
CA GLY A 53 -11.79 3.44 -15.33
C GLY A 53 -12.50 3.04 -14.05
N VAL A 54 -11.79 2.24 -13.26
CA VAL A 54 -12.23 1.79 -11.94
C VAL A 54 -11.61 2.65 -10.84
N VAL A 55 -12.33 2.78 -9.72
CA VAL A 55 -11.78 3.36 -8.50
C VAL A 55 -11.78 2.28 -7.44
N GLU A 56 -10.63 2.12 -6.79
CA GLU A 56 -10.52 1.22 -5.65
C GLU A 56 -9.88 1.87 -4.43
N VAL A 57 -10.10 1.25 -3.28
CA VAL A 57 -9.65 1.69 -1.96
C VAL A 57 -8.75 0.64 -1.31
N ALA A 58 -7.72 1.10 -0.60
CA ALA A 58 -6.87 0.29 0.27
C ALA A 58 -6.99 0.77 1.73
N THR A 59 -7.07 -0.17 2.67
CA THR A 59 -6.91 0.12 4.10
C THR A 59 -5.44 0.42 4.44
N GLU A 60 -5.19 0.94 5.64
CA GLU A 60 -3.82 1.19 6.11
C GLU A 60 -2.99 -0.11 6.20
N ALA A 61 -3.60 -1.20 6.65
CA ALA A 61 -2.93 -2.51 6.65
C ALA A 61 -2.64 -3.00 5.22
N GLU A 62 -3.62 -2.91 4.32
CA GLU A 62 -3.44 -3.37 2.93
C GLU A 62 -2.38 -2.58 2.18
N LEU A 63 -2.37 -1.24 2.31
CA LEU A 63 -1.36 -0.42 1.63
C LEU A 63 0.03 -0.66 2.20
N ALA A 64 0.14 -0.88 3.52
CA ALA A 64 1.42 -1.09 4.17
C ALA A 64 1.99 -2.47 3.86
N ASP A 65 1.17 -3.53 3.93
CA ASP A 65 1.55 -4.88 3.53
C ASP A 65 1.90 -4.94 2.04
N ALA A 66 1.17 -4.24 1.17
CA ALA A 66 1.48 -4.21 -0.26
C ALA A 66 2.81 -3.49 -0.54
N SER A 67 3.12 -2.41 0.19
CA SER A 67 4.42 -1.73 0.10
C SER A 67 5.56 -2.64 0.57
N ALA A 68 5.41 -3.28 1.74
CA ALA A 68 6.42 -4.17 2.29
C ALA A 68 6.64 -5.42 1.42
N HIS A 69 5.57 -5.99 0.86
CA HIS A 69 5.66 -7.11 -0.06
C HIS A 69 6.46 -6.76 -1.31
N ALA A 70 6.20 -5.59 -1.91
CA ALA A 70 6.95 -5.12 -3.07
C ALA A 70 8.44 -4.88 -2.75
N ASP A 71 8.74 -4.44 -1.53
CA ASP A 71 10.12 -4.21 -1.10
C ASP A 71 10.91 -5.53 -0.93
N LEU A 72 10.23 -6.68 -0.73
CA LEU A 72 10.90 -8.00 -0.74
C LEU A 72 11.54 -8.32 -2.10
N ASP A 73 11.02 -7.75 -3.19
CA ASP A 73 11.53 -7.93 -4.55
C ASP A 73 12.61 -6.87 -4.92
N GLY A 74 13.18 -6.20 -3.92
CA GLY A 74 14.26 -5.22 -4.11
C GLY A 74 13.79 -3.81 -4.49
N LEU A 75 12.49 -3.54 -4.40
CA LEU A 75 11.97 -2.19 -4.52
C LEU A 75 12.14 -1.41 -3.21
N PHE A 76 11.89 -0.10 -3.28
CA PHE A 76 11.79 0.75 -2.11
C PHE A 76 10.66 1.76 -2.30
N THR A 77 9.44 1.26 -2.15
CA THR A 77 8.22 1.93 -2.59
C THR A 77 7.76 3.03 -1.60
N CYS A 78 7.04 4.04 -2.08
CA CYS A 78 6.34 4.97 -1.19
C CYS A 78 4.96 4.43 -0.79
N PRO A 79 4.35 4.91 0.32
CA PRO A 79 3.01 4.46 0.74
C PRO A 79 1.93 4.59 -0.33
N HIS A 80 2.01 5.61 -1.20
CA HIS A 80 1.08 5.80 -2.33
C HIS A 80 1.17 4.68 -3.35
N THR A 81 2.38 4.16 -3.58
CA THR A 81 2.59 2.98 -4.42
C THR A 81 1.97 1.75 -3.74
N GLY A 82 2.08 1.64 -2.42
CA GLY A 82 1.37 0.62 -1.62
C GLY A 82 -0.15 0.65 -1.82
N VAL A 83 -0.77 1.84 -1.82
CA VAL A 83 -2.21 1.99 -2.13
C VAL A 83 -2.56 1.50 -3.53
N ALA A 84 -1.73 1.82 -4.52
CA ALA A 84 -1.93 1.37 -5.89
C ALA A 84 -1.77 -0.15 -6.05
N LEU A 85 -0.75 -0.73 -5.42
CA LEU A 85 -0.49 -2.17 -5.41
C LEU A 85 -1.59 -2.95 -4.69
N ALA A 86 -2.06 -2.45 -3.54
CA ALA A 86 -3.19 -3.04 -2.83
C ALA A 86 -4.47 -3.06 -3.70
N ALA A 87 -4.76 -1.95 -4.40
CA ALA A 87 -5.87 -1.90 -5.35
C ALA A 87 -5.68 -2.87 -6.53
N LEU A 88 -4.46 -2.96 -7.09
CA LEU A 88 -4.13 -3.91 -8.14
C LEU A 88 -4.35 -5.35 -7.70
N THR A 89 -3.88 -5.73 -6.51
CA THR A 89 -4.07 -7.07 -5.93
C THR A 89 -5.56 -7.41 -5.82
N LYS A 90 -6.40 -6.46 -5.40
CA LYS A 90 -7.86 -6.66 -5.34
C LYS A 90 -8.48 -6.84 -6.72
N LEU A 91 -8.10 -6.01 -7.68
CA LEU A 91 -8.60 -6.10 -9.06
C LEU A 91 -8.19 -7.43 -9.72
N ALA A 92 -6.96 -7.88 -9.48
CA ALA A 92 -6.46 -9.16 -9.94
C ALA A 92 -7.22 -10.33 -9.29
N ALA A 93 -7.47 -10.27 -7.97
CA ALA A 93 -8.24 -11.28 -7.25
C ALA A 93 -9.69 -11.40 -7.74
N ARG A 94 -10.28 -10.30 -8.25
CA ARG A 94 -11.62 -10.29 -8.87
C ARG A 94 -11.62 -10.64 -10.36
N GLY A 95 -10.45 -10.85 -10.97
CA GLY A 95 -10.31 -11.15 -12.39
C GLY A 95 -10.53 -9.95 -13.32
N GLU A 96 -10.66 -8.74 -12.78
CA GLU A 96 -10.76 -7.50 -13.57
C GLU A 96 -9.43 -7.17 -14.25
N VAL A 97 -8.31 -7.45 -13.56
CA VAL A 97 -6.96 -7.46 -14.14
C VAL A 97 -6.53 -8.91 -14.30
N ARG A 98 -6.19 -9.31 -15.53
CA ARG A 98 -5.81 -10.68 -15.85
C ARG A 98 -4.30 -10.82 -16.02
N ARG A 99 -3.79 -12.06 -15.94
CA ARG A 99 -2.36 -12.36 -16.07
C ARG A 99 -1.77 -11.99 -17.44
N ASP A 100 -2.59 -11.92 -18.48
CA ASP A 100 -2.20 -11.50 -19.83
C ASP A 100 -2.19 -9.97 -20.02
N HIS A 101 -2.61 -9.20 -19.01
CA HIS A 101 -2.60 -7.73 -19.09
C HIS A 101 -1.22 -7.17 -18.78
N GLU A 102 -0.82 -6.17 -19.56
CA GLU A 102 0.30 -5.30 -19.23
C GLU A 102 -0.19 -4.18 -18.31
N VAL A 103 0.41 -4.08 -17.11
CA VAL A 103 -0.04 -3.16 -16.06
C VAL A 103 1.11 -2.25 -15.64
N VAL A 104 0.84 -0.94 -15.61
CA VAL A 104 1.79 0.06 -15.12
C VAL A 104 1.26 0.67 -13.83
N VAL A 105 2.04 0.56 -12.76
CA VAL A 105 1.79 1.26 -11.49
C VAL A 105 2.61 2.54 -11.46
N VAL A 106 1.95 3.68 -11.27
CA VAL A 106 2.62 4.99 -11.22
C VAL A 106 3.09 5.29 -9.80
N SER A 107 4.40 5.24 -9.56
CA SER A 107 5.01 5.71 -8.32
C SER A 107 5.26 7.22 -8.39
N THR A 108 4.60 7.98 -7.51
CA THR A 108 4.63 9.46 -7.54
C THR A 108 5.71 10.07 -6.65
N ALA A 109 6.38 9.25 -5.83
CA ALA A 109 7.43 9.68 -4.92
C ALA A 109 8.41 8.56 -4.61
N SER A 110 9.67 8.90 -4.35
CA SER A 110 10.68 7.95 -3.87
C SER A 110 10.33 7.44 -2.45
N GLY A 111 10.52 6.15 -2.19
CA GLY A 111 10.38 5.57 -0.86
C GLY A 111 11.36 6.13 0.16
N LEU A 112 12.48 6.74 -0.27
CA LEU A 112 13.46 7.41 0.62
C LEU A 112 12.84 8.54 1.44
N LYS A 113 11.74 9.14 0.97
CA LYS A 113 11.01 10.17 1.71
C LYS A 113 10.15 9.60 2.85
N PHE A 114 10.06 8.28 2.96
CA PHE A 114 9.13 7.56 3.85
C PHE A 114 9.86 6.46 4.63
N ALA A 115 11.13 6.67 4.99
CA ALA A 115 11.90 5.71 5.77
C ALA A 115 11.23 5.40 7.12
N ASP A 116 10.73 6.41 7.84
CA ASP A 116 10.04 6.22 9.13
C ASP A 116 8.77 5.37 9.01
N PHE A 117 8.06 5.47 7.88
CA PHE A 117 6.93 4.58 7.60
C PHE A 117 7.38 3.12 7.51
N LYS A 118 8.52 2.85 6.87
CA LYS A 118 9.04 1.49 6.73
C LYS A 118 9.59 0.97 8.06
N VAL A 119 10.38 1.78 8.77
CA VAL A 119 10.87 1.44 10.11
C VAL A 119 9.70 1.12 11.02
N GLY A 120 8.68 1.99 11.08
CA GLY A 120 7.51 1.73 11.93
C GLY A 120 6.69 0.51 11.52
N TYR A 121 6.67 0.13 10.24
CA TYR A 121 6.05 -1.11 9.80
C TYR A 121 6.84 -2.34 10.27
N HIS A 122 8.16 -2.36 10.04
CA HIS A 122 9.01 -3.46 10.48
C HIS A 122 9.15 -3.53 12.00
N GLU A 123 8.95 -2.43 12.71
CA GLU A 123 8.94 -2.40 14.19
C GLU A 123 7.53 -2.61 14.77
N ALA A 124 6.49 -2.69 13.94
CA ALA A 124 5.08 -2.81 14.37
C ALA A 124 4.62 -1.67 15.30
N THR A 125 5.03 -0.43 15.01
CA THR A 125 4.69 0.77 15.79
C THR A 125 3.53 1.58 15.19
N HIS A 126 3.08 1.26 13.98
CA HIS A 126 1.90 1.87 13.37
C HIS A 126 0.62 1.35 14.01
N ALA A 127 -0.13 2.22 14.70
CA ALA A 127 -1.36 1.83 15.41
C ALA A 127 -2.43 1.21 14.49
N ASP A 128 -2.54 1.69 13.24
CA ASP A 128 -3.49 1.19 12.25
C ASP A 128 -3.01 -0.12 11.55
N VAL A 129 -1.80 -0.60 11.87
CA VAL A 129 -1.22 -1.84 11.34
C VAL A 129 -0.61 -2.67 12.50
N PRO A 130 -1.45 -3.19 13.42
CA PRO A 130 -0.98 -3.82 14.66
C PRO A 130 -0.28 -5.17 14.43
N ALA A 131 -0.52 -5.83 13.29
CA ALA A 131 0.08 -7.12 12.95
C ALA A 131 0.60 -7.09 11.50
N PRO A 132 1.75 -6.44 11.24
CA PRO A 132 2.35 -6.33 9.91
C PRO A 132 2.72 -7.72 9.38
N ARG A 133 2.19 -8.10 8.22
CA ARG A 133 2.35 -9.47 7.68
C ARG A 133 3.77 -9.78 7.24
N TYR A 134 4.46 -8.80 6.66
CA TYR A 134 5.81 -8.94 6.10
C TYR A 134 6.87 -8.25 6.96
N ARG A 135 6.61 -8.19 8.27
CA ARG A 135 7.56 -7.66 9.26
C ARG A 135 8.90 -8.39 9.12
N ASN A 136 9.99 -7.65 9.23
CA ASN A 136 11.35 -8.16 9.17
C ASN A 136 12.20 -7.37 10.17
N VAL A 137 12.51 -7.97 11.30
CA VAL A 137 13.28 -7.33 12.37
C VAL A 137 14.67 -7.93 12.48
N PRO A 138 15.67 -7.15 12.90
CA PRO A 138 16.96 -7.71 13.28
C PRO A 138 16.80 -8.82 14.31
N VAL A 139 17.51 -9.92 14.12
CA VAL A 139 17.59 -11.01 15.09
C VAL A 139 18.75 -10.70 16.03
N GLU A 140 18.45 -10.38 17.28
CA GLU A 140 19.47 -10.17 18.31
C GLU A 140 20.02 -11.50 18.81
N LEU A 141 21.35 -11.62 18.84
CA LEU A 141 22.06 -12.85 19.22
C LEU A 141 23.22 -12.52 20.17
N PRO A 142 23.57 -13.43 21.09
CA PRO A 142 24.77 -13.29 21.90
C PRO A 142 26.03 -13.41 21.03
N GLU A 143 27.16 -12.88 21.50
CA GLU A 143 28.48 -12.91 20.86
C GLU A 143 29.14 -14.30 20.89
N ARG A 144 28.41 -15.33 20.45
CA ARG A 144 28.80 -16.74 20.48
C ARG A 144 28.69 -17.37 19.10
N TYR A 145 29.75 -18.04 18.67
CA TYR A 145 29.84 -18.63 17.32
C TYR A 145 28.66 -19.55 16.99
N ASP A 146 28.32 -20.47 17.90
CA ASP A 146 27.23 -21.43 17.75
C ASP A 146 25.87 -20.74 17.68
N ALA A 147 25.64 -19.66 18.45
CA ALA A 147 24.41 -18.89 18.37
C ALA A 147 24.21 -18.24 16.98
N VAL A 148 25.28 -17.68 16.40
CA VAL A 148 25.26 -17.08 15.06
C VAL A 148 25.09 -18.15 13.98
N ARG A 149 25.89 -19.23 14.04
CA ARG A 149 25.82 -20.35 13.08
C ARG A 149 24.42 -20.95 13.04
N ASP A 150 23.83 -21.25 14.20
CA ASP A 150 22.52 -21.89 14.29
C ASP A 150 21.41 -20.96 13.78
N ALA A 151 21.52 -19.64 14.00
CA ALA A 151 20.59 -18.67 13.43
C ALA A 151 20.68 -18.56 11.91
N LEU A 152 21.89 -18.60 11.34
CA LEU A 152 22.09 -18.63 9.89
C LEU A 152 21.50 -19.89 9.26
N HIS A 153 21.71 -21.06 9.86
CA HIS A 153 21.11 -22.30 9.36
C HIS A 153 19.58 -22.24 9.36
N ARG A 154 18.96 -21.78 10.45
CA ARG A 154 17.50 -21.58 10.49
C ARG A 154 17.02 -20.62 9.41
N GLY A 155 17.68 -19.47 9.24
CA GLY A 155 17.30 -18.49 8.23
C GLY A 155 17.40 -19.01 6.79
N LEU A 156 18.41 -19.84 6.49
CA LEU A 156 18.55 -20.49 5.20
C LEU A 156 17.48 -21.57 4.96
N GLU A 157 17.11 -22.32 5.99
CA GLU A 157 16.03 -23.33 5.92
C GLU A 157 14.66 -22.67 5.71
N GLU A 158 14.38 -21.55 6.39
CA GLU A 158 13.13 -20.80 6.24
C GLU A 158 12.99 -20.08 4.89
N SER A 159 14.10 -19.84 4.20
CA SER A 159 14.15 -19.16 2.90
C SER A 159 14.15 -20.13 1.69
N ALA A 160 14.21 -21.45 1.94
CA ALA A 160 14.25 -22.51 0.92
C ALA A 160 12.85 -23.05 0.59
#